data_AF-A0A7J8U1S0-F1
#
_entry.id   AF-A0A7J8U1S0-F1
#
_cell.length_a   1.000
_cell.length_b   1.000
_cell.length_c   1.000
_cell.angle_alpha   90.00
_cell.angle_beta   90.00
_cell.angle_gamma   90.00
#
_symmetry.space_group_name_H-M   'P 1'
#
loop_
_entity.id
_entity.type
_entity.pdbx_description
1 polymer ?
#
loop_
_entity_poly.entity_id
_entity_poly.type
_entity_poly.pdbx_seq_one_letter_code
_entity_poly.pdbx_strand_id
1 'polypeptide(L)'
;MAITQARPLAFLCSVIVLLVINVDAGGIAIYWGQNGNEGTLAETCATGNYDFVNIAFLSTFANGQTPTINLAGHCNPYRNGCTGLSSDIKSCQAKGIKVMLSIGGGAGSYNLTSAEDARQVMPSWMESTLISKEERINMDDLAKYLSGYGKRGKRVYLTAAPHCPSPDAWVGGALKTGLFYYVWVQFYNNPPCQYSSSSIGNLEDEWKQWTTDIPATKVFLGLPAAPASFR
;
A
#
# COMPACT_ATOMS: atom_id res chain seq x y z
N MET A 1 21.03 -41.66 49.08
CA MET A 1 20.25 -41.02 48.01
C MET A 1 20.89 -39.67 47.71
N ALA A 2 21.49 -39.50 46.53
CA ALA A 2 21.99 -38.20 46.07
C ALA A 2 20.95 -37.61 45.12
N ILE A 3 20.41 -36.45 45.46
CA ILE A 3 19.49 -35.69 44.60
C ILE A 3 20.36 -34.86 43.65
N THR A 4 20.39 -35.24 42.38
CA THR A 4 21.03 -34.47 41.31
C THR A 4 20.20 -33.21 41.05
N GLN A 5 20.74 -32.02 41.40
CA GLN A 5 20.13 -30.75 41.01
C GLN A 5 20.14 -30.59 39.48
N ALA A 6 18.97 -30.60 38.87
CA ALA A 6 18.80 -30.25 37.46
C ALA A 6 19.09 -28.75 37.27
N ARG A 7 19.94 -28.44 36.29
CA ARG A 7 20.52 -27.11 36.02
C ARG A 7 19.44 -26.06 35.68
N PRO A 8 19.39 -24.89 36.33
CA PRO A 8 18.47 -23.79 36.00
C PRO A 8 18.74 -23.13 34.63
N LEU A 9 19.83 -23.51 33.95
CA LEU A 9 20.25 -22.96 32.66
C LEU A 9 19.24 -23.26 31.53
N ALA A 10 18.57 -24.42 31.56
CA ALA A 10 17.57 -24.78 30.55
C ALA A 10 16.30 -23.91 30.63
N PHE A 11 15.94 -23.48 31.84
CA PHE A 11 14.80 -22.59 32.08
C PHE A 11 15.09 -21.17 31.58
N LEU A 12 16.30 -20.66 31.85
CA LEU A 12 16.76 -19.35 31.35
C LEU A 12 16.82 -19.29 29.82
N CYS A 13 17.29 -20.35 29.15
CA CYS A 13 17.27 -20.41 27.69
C CYS A 13 15.84 -20.42 27.10
N SER A 14 14.89 -21.11 27.72
CA SER A 14 13.49 -21.12 27.24
C SER A 14 12.81 -19.75 27.37
N VAL A 15 13.06 -19.02 28.46
CA VAL A 15 12.50 -17.67 28.64
C VAL A 15 13.09 -16.66 27.65
N ILE A 16 14.38 -16.79 27.33
CA ILE A 16 15.02 -15.95 26.29
C ILE A 16 14.40 -16.24 24.92
N VAL A 17 14.18 -17.51 24.55
CA VAL A 17 13.55 -17.89 23.27
C VAL A 17 12.12 -17.36 23.15
N LEU A 18 11.33 -17.34 24.24
CA LEU A 18 10.00 -16.73 24.29
C LEU A 18 10.02 -15.20 24.16
N LEU A 19 11.12 -14.52 24.51
CA LEU A 19 11.30 -13.08 24.32
C LEU A 19 11.78 -12.72 22.90
N VAL A 20 12.34 -13.66 22.12
CA VAL A 20 12.82 -13.41 20.74
C VAL A 20 11.71 -13.62 19.69
N ILE A 21 10.65 -14.36 20.03
CA ILE A 21 9.46 -14.42 19.18
C ILE A 21 8.67 -13.12 19.33
N ASN A 22 9.09 -12.09 18.58
CA ASN A 22 8.20 -11.01 18.22
C ASN A 22 7.05 -11.66 17.44
N VAL A 23 5.91 -11.89 18.11
CA VAL A 23 4.64 -12.01 17.40
C VAL A 23 4.41 -10.63 16.80
N ASP A 24 4.80 -10.48 15.53
CA ASP A 24 4.49 -9.30 14.75
C ASP A 24 2.97 -9.32 14.53
N ALA A 25 2.23 -8.81 15.52
CA ALA A 25 0.82 -8.55 15.41
C ALA A 25 0.67 -7.63 14.20
N GLY A 26 0.11 -8.17 13.10
CA GLY A 26 0.05 -7.44 11.84
C GLY A 26 -0.59 -6.06 12.00
N GLY A 27 -0.19 -5.11 11.16
CA GLY A 27 -0.74 -3.75 11.16
C GLY A 27 -2.02 -3.61 10.37
N ILE A 28 -2.77 -2.53 10.60
CA ILE A 28 -3.93 -2.16 9.80
C ILE A 28 -3.55 -1.04 8.83
N ALA A 29 -3.86 -1.24 7.56
CA ALA A 29 -3.78 -0.23 6.52
C ALA A 29 -5.19 0.26 6.16
N ILE A 30 -5.38 1.58 6.07
CA ILE A 30 -6.68 2.19 5.74
C ILE A 30 -6.56 3.12 4.53
N TYR A 31 -7.61 3.17 3.73
CA TYR A 31 -7.80 4.17 2.68
C TYR A 31 -8.60 5.35 3.23
N TRP A 32 -8.11 6.57 2.99
CA TRP A 32 -8.73 7.82 3.43
C TRP A 32 -8.79 8.81 2.27
N GLY A 33 -9.89 9.58 2.16
CA GLY A 33 -9.99 10.73 1.27
C GLY A 33 -11.15 10.69 0.29
N GLN A 34 -11.99 9.65 0.29
CA GLN A 34 -13.09 9.50 -0.69
C GLN A 34 -14.48 9.80 -0.11
N ASN A 35 -14.56 10.25 1.15
CA ASN A 35 -15.81 10.71 1.75
C ASN A 35 -15.54 11.88 2.69
N GLY A 36 -16.04 13.07 2.37
CA GLY A 36 -15.82 14.28 3.17
C GLY A 36 -16.34 14.21 4.62
N ASN A 37 -17.12 13.19 4.96
CA ASN A 37 -17.63 12.94 6.31
C ASN A 37 -16.86 11.86 7.08
N GLU A 38 -15.73 11.36 6.54
CA GLU A 38 -14.90 10.33 7.20
C GLU A 38 -13.92 10.89 8.25
N GLY A 39 -14.04 12.18 8.56
CA GLY A 39 -13.12 12.90 9.45
C GLY A 39 -11.83 13.32 8.74
N THR A 40 -11.05 14.16 9.42
CA THR A 40 -9.76 14.62 8.92
C THR A 40 -8.71 13.50 8.91
N LEU A 41 -7.64 13.70 8.14
CA LEU A 41 -6.51 12.78 8.14
C LEU A 41 -5.83 12.74 9.53
N ALA A 42 -5.74 13.89 10.20
CA ALA A 42 -5.20 13.97 11.56
C ALA A 42 -6.04 13.16 12.57
N GLU A 43 -7.37 13.25 12.51
CA GLU A 43 -8.27 12.46 13.37
C GLU A 43 -8.15 10.97 13.09
N THR A 44 -8.11 10.56 11.81
CA THR A 44 -7.88 9.18 11.40
C THR A 44 -6.60 8.62 12.03
N CYS A 45 -5.50 9.37 11.94
CA CYS A 45 -4.21 9.00 12.54
C CYS A 45 -4.19 9.08 14.08
N ALA A 46 -5.05 9.90 14.69
CA ALA A 46 -5.15 10.03 16.14
C ALA A 46 -5.87 8.85 16.80
N THR A 47 -6.62 8.04 16.04
CA THR A 47 -7.31 6.85 16.56
C THR A 47 -6.36 5.82 17.18
N GLY A 48 -5.11 5.75 16.70
CA GLY A 48 -4.16 4.72 17.10
C GLY A 48 -4.43 3.34 16.49
N ASN A 49 -5.38 3.23 15.55
CA ASN A 49 -5.78 1.96 14.95
C ASN A 49 -4.95 1.56 13.71
N TYR A 50 -4.22 2.49 13.11
CA TYR A 50 -3.63 2.31 11.78
C TYR A 50 -2.13 2.54 11.78
N ASP A 51 -1.38 1.62 11.17
CA ASP A 51 0.05 1.75 10.91
C ASP A 51 0.33 2.38 9.54
N PHE A 52 -0.65 2.28 8.64
CA PHE A 52 -0.57 2.75 7.26
C PHE A 52 -1.84 3.50 6.87
N VAL A 53 -1.67 4.67 6.24
CA VAL A 53 -2.77 5.42 5.63
C VAL A 53 -2.47 5.68 4.16
N ASN A 54 -3.37 5.23 3.30
CA ASN A 54 -3.35 5.47 1.86
C ASN A 54 -4.27 6.66 1.54
N ILE A 55 -3.68 7.79 1.16
CA ILE A 55 -4.42 8.96 0.68
C ILE A 55 -4.95 8.64 -0.72
N ALA A 56 -6.27 8.61 -0.85
CA ALA A 56 -7.01 8.22 -2.04
C ALA A 56 -7.77 9.43 -2.62
N PHE A 57 -7.57 9.83 -3.88
CA PHE A 57 -6.67 9.27 -4.89
C PHE A 57 -6.05 10.35 -5.79
N LEU A 58 -4.85 10.09 -6.31
CA LEU A 58 -4.41 10.72 -7.56
C LEU A 58 -5.12 10.02 -8.73
N SER A 59 -6.27 10.56 -9.13
CA SER A 59 -7.25 9.92 -10.01
C SER A 59 -7.27 10.49 -11.44
N THR A 60 -6.45 11.48 -11.74
CA THR A 60 -6.29 12.05 -13.08
C THR A 60 -4.82 12.20 -13.36
N PHE A 61 -4.32 11.55 -14.41
CA PHE A 61 -2.94 11.64 -14.89
C PHE A 61 -2.83 10.97 -16.26
N ALA A 62 -1.66 11.09 -16.91
CA ALA A 62 -1.39 10.57 -18.26
C ALA A 62 -2.20 11.25 -19.37
N ASN A 63 -1.88 10.95 -20.63
CA ASN A 63 -2.50 11.48 -21.84
C ASN A 63 -2.45 13.02 -21.93
N GLY A 64 -1.38 13.63 -21.40
CA GLY A 64 -1.20 15.08 -21.39
C GLY A 64 -2.05 15.81 -20.34
N GLN A 65 -2.72 15.07 -19.45
CA GLN A 65 -3.51 15.66 -18.38
C GLN A 65 -2.61 16.13 -17.24
N THR A 66 -2.96 17.26 -16.61
CA THR A 66 -2.30 17.69 -15.38
C THR A 66 -2.69 16.75 -14.24
N PRO A 67 -1.72 16.13 -13.53
CA PRO A 67 -2.00 15.24 -12.42
C PRO A 67 -2.84 15.93 -11.36
N THR A 68 -4.01 15.37 -11.05
CA THR A 68 -4.97 15.99 -10.13
C THR A 68 -5.45 14.97 -9.10
N ILE A 69 -5.32 15.34 -7.83
CA ILE A 69 -5.83 14.57 -6.70
C ILE A 69 -7.33 14.83 -6.52
N ASN A 70 -8.10 13.80 -6.23
CA ASN A 70 -9.49 13.90 -5.80
C ASN A 70 -9.57 13.44 -4.34
N LEU A 71 -9.94 14.35 -3.44
CA LEU A 71 -10.16 14.08 -2.02
C LEU A 71 -11.63 14.29 -1.63
N ALA A 72 -12.55 13.96 -2.55
CA ALA A 72 -13.99 14.13 -2.38
C ALA A 72 -14.36 15.50 -1.78
N GLY A 73 -15.01 15.50 -0.61
CA GLY A 73 -15.45 16.70 0.08
C GLY A 73 -14.41 17.34 1.01
N HIS A 74 -13.20 16.79 1.15
CA HIS A 74 -12.21 17.27 2.12
C HIS A 74 -11.55 18.59 1.70
N CYS A 75 -11.16 18.70 0.43
CA CYS A 75 -10.56 19.91 -0.11
C CYS A 75 -10.63 19.94 -1.64
N ASN A 76 -10.54 21.14 -2.21
CA ASN A 76 -10.40 21.32 -3.65
C ASN A 76 -8.91 21.53 -3.98
N PRO A 77 -8.30 20.73 -4.88
CA PRO A 77 -6.88 20.89 -5.23
C PRO A 77 -6.59 22.19 -6.01
N TYR A 78 -7.60 22.83 -6.60
CA TYR A 78 -7.44 24.08 -7.35
C TYR A 78 -6.88 25.19 -6.45
N ARG A 79 -5.92 25.97 -6.99
CA ARG A 79 -5.25 27.08 -6.27
C ARG A 79 -4.72 26.69 -4.89
N ASN A 80 -4.09 25.52 -4.78
CA ASN A 80 -3.44 25.04 -3.54
C ASN A 80 -4.41 24.75 -2.38
N GLY A 81 -5.71 24.55 -2.63
CA GLY A 81 -6.72 24.36 -1.58
C GLY A 81 -6.54 23.09 -0.73
N CYS A 82 -5.72 22.13 -1.16
CA CYS A 82 -5.40 20.93 -0.38
C CYS A 82 -4.06 21.00 0.37
N THR A 83 -3.36 22.13 0.38
CA THR A 83 -2.04 22.25 1.02
C THR A 83 -2.07 22.09 2.55
N GLY A 84 -3.23 22.37 3.18
CA GLY A 84 -3.47 22.12 4.60
C GLY A 84 -3.23 20.67 5.01
N LEU A 85 -3.41 19.71 4.10
CA LEU A 85 -3.16 18.29 4.38
C LEU A 85 -1.71 18.00 4.81
N SER A 86 -0.77 18.90 4.47
CA SER A 86 0.63 18.76 4.86
C SER A 86 0.84 18.73 6.38
N SER A 87 0.03 19.45 7.17
CA SER A 87 0.11 19.38 8.64
C SER A 87 -0.39 18.05 9.18
N ASP A 88 -1.44 17.51 8.57
CA ASP A 88 -2.04 16.24 8.98
C ASP A 88 -1.10 15.08 8.66
N ILE A 89 -0.49 15.08 7.47
CA ILE A 89 0.54 14.12 7.08
C ILE A 89 1.69 14.11 8.09
N LYS A 90 2.19 15.29 8.48
CA LYS A 90 3.25 15.40 9.50
C LYS A 90 2.78 14.86 10.86
N SER A 91 1.52 15.09 11.22
CA SER A 91 0.94 14.60 12.47
C SER A 91 0.83 13.08 12.50
N CYS A 92 0.47 12.46 11.38
CA CYS A 92 0.51 11.00 11.21
C CYS A 92 1.95 10.46 11.29
N GLN A 93 2.88 11.07 10.54
CA GLN A 93 4.28 10.64 10.51
C GLN A 93 4.96 10.75 11.89
N ALA A 94 4.63 11.77 12.67
CA ALA A 94 5.12 11.94 14.04
C ALA A 94 4.64 10.82 15.00
N LYS A 95 3.54 10.12 14.65
CA LYS A 95 3.03 8.95 15.37
C LYS A 95 3.60 7.63 14.84
N GLY A 96 4.54 7.67 13.89
CA GLY A 96 5.11 6.48 13.27
C GLY A 96 4.29 5.89 12.12
N ILE A 97 3.14 6.50 11.79
CA ILE A 97 2.24 6.04 10.73
C ILE A 97 2.86 6.35 9.38
N LYS A 98 2.86 5.35 8.48
CA LYS A 98 3.31 5.55 7.10
C LYS A 98 2.15 6.09 6.28
N VAL A 99 2.39 7.23 5.62
CA VAL A 99 1.39 7.88 4.76
C VAL A 99 1.83 7.75 3.31
N MET A 100 1.01 7.10 2.49
CA MET A 100 1.26 6.86 1.07
C MET A 100 0.23 7.60 0.23
N LEU A 101 0.64 8.06 -0.95
CA LEU A 101 -0.28 8.54 -1.98
C LEU A 101 -0.71 7.36 -2.85
N SER A 102 -2.01 7.09 -2.93
CA SER A 102 -2.56 6.07 -3.82
C SER A 102 -2.86 6.65 -5.19
N ILE A 103 -2.32 6.02 -6.23
CA ILE A 103 -2.52 6.39 -7.64
C ILE A 103 -3.56 5.46 -8.28
N GLY A 104 -4.48 6.02 -9.06
CA GLY A 104 -5.57 5.27 -9.69
C GLY A 104 -6.88 5.39 -8.91
N GLY A 105 -7.50 4.25 -8.59
CA GLY A 105 -8.83 4.16 -7.97
C GLY A 105 -9.75 3.21 -8.75
N GLY A 106 -11.03 3.14 -8.38
CA GLY A 106 -12.06 2.49 -9.21
C GLY A 106 -12.69 3.44 -10.24
N ALA A 107 -12.47 4.74 -10.08
CA ALA A 107 -12.98 5.80 -10.93
C ALA A 107 -11.90 6.87 -11.17
N GLY A 108 -11.87 7.46 -12.36
CA GLY A 108 -10.89 8.48 -12.73
C GLY A 108 -10.59 8.49 -14.23
N SER A 109 -9.61 9.31 -14.61
CA SER A 109 -9.12 9.43 -15.98
C SER A 109 -7.61 9.23 -15.96
N TYR A 110 -7.20 7.96 -16.02
CA TYR A 110 -5.81 7.56 -16.09
C TYR A 110 -5.66 6.35 -17.00
N ASN A 111 -4.64 6.37 -17.85
CA ASN A 111 -4.24 5.23 -18.64
C ASN A 111 -2.76 5.40 -19.00
N LEU A 112 -1.90 4.54 -18.47
CA LEU A 112 -0.48 4.58 -18.78
C LEU A 112 -0.28 3.86 -20.13
N THR A 113 -0.26 4.64 -21.22
CA THR A 113 -0.08 4.09 -22.57
C THR A 113 1.34 4.24 -23.09
N SER A 114 2.17 5.02 -22.38
CA SER A 114 3.53 5.35 -22.80
C SER A 114 4.47 5.66 -21.63
N ALA A 115 5.77 5.73 -21.94
CA ALA A 115 6.81 6.23 -21.04
C ALA A 115 6.54 7.64 -20.51
N GLU A 116 6.02 8.50 -21.37
CA GLU A 116 5.75 9.89 -21.06
C GLU A 116 4.58 10.03 -20.08
N ASP A 117 3.56 9.19 -20.21
CA ASP A 117 2.43 9.14 -19.30
C ASP A 117 2.84 8.79 -17.87
N ALA A 118 3.79 7.86 -17.73
CA ALA A 118 4.35 7.48 -16.44
C ALA A 118 5.30 8.55 -15.86
N ARG A 119 5.82 9.47 -16.69
CA ARG A 119 6.55 10.65 -16.22
C ARG A 119 5.61 11.72 -15.67
N GLN A 120 4.37 11.80 -16.19
CA GLN A 120 3.42 12.83 -15.74
C GLN A 120 2.96 12.63 -14.30
N VAL A 121 2.86 11.40 -13.79
CA VAL A 121 2.57 11.14 -12.36
C VAL A 121 3.69 11.61 -11.42
N MET A 122 4.82 12.11 -11.96
CA MET A 122 5.97 12.59 -11.18
C MET A 122 5.93 14.12 -10.99
N PRO A 123 6.19 14.63 -9.77
CA PRO A 123 6.45 16.04 -9.55
C PRO A 123 7.50 16.67 -10.48
N SER A 124 7.31 17.93 -10.88
CA SER A 124 8.16 18.65 -11.86
C SER A 124 9.64 18.76 -11.47
N TRP A 125 10.00 18.71 -10.19
CA TRP A 125 11.40 18.68 -9.74
C TRP A 125 12.10 17.33 -9.99
N MET A 126 11.39 16.33 -10.54
CA MET A 126 11.90 15.01 -10.88
C MET A 126 12.41 14.90 -12.34
N GLU A 127 12.33 15.98 -13.12
CA GLU A 127 12.69 15.99 -14.55
C GLU A 127 14.20 15.90 -14.81
N SER A 128 15.04 16.31 -13.85
CA SER A 128 16.49 16.48 -14.10
C SER A 128 17.34 15.20 -13.96
N THR A 129 16.74 14.00 -13.91
CA THR A 129 17.53 12.78 -13.73
C THR A 129 17.25 11.70 -14.77
N LEU A 130 18.02 11.79 -15.87
CA LEU A 130 18.58 10.69 -16.67
C LEU A 130 17.61 9.59 -17.12
N ILE A 131 16.91 9.77 -18.24
CA ILE A 131 16.51 8.63 -19.08
C ILE A 131 16.55 9.01 -20.56
N SER A 132 17.69 8.73 -21.19
CA SER A 132 17.78 8.48 -22.62
C SER A 132 17.17 7.10 -22.93
N LYS A 133 16.42 7.00 -24.05
CA LYS A 133 15.76 5.82 -24.65
C LYS A 133 14.36 5.45 -24.13
N GLU A 134 13.37 5.96 -24.85
CA GLU A 134 12.38 5.18 -25.62
C GLU A 134 12.25 3.68 -25.28
N GLU A 135 11.38 3.32 -24.35
CA GLU A 135 10.77 2.00 -24.26
C GLU A 135 9.43 2.13 -23.52
N ARG A 136 8.40 1.38 -23.92
CA ARG A 136 7.05 1.49 -23.35
C ARG A 136 7.09 1.18 -21.84
N ILE A 137 6.89 2.19 -21.00
CA ILE A 137 6.87 2.02 -19.54
C ILE A 137 5.51 1.45 -19.13
N ASN A 138 5.50 0.21 -18.65
CA ASN A 138 4.37 -0.39 -17.95
C ASN A 138 4.53 -0.14 -16.43
N MET A 139 3.60 -0.63 -15.60
CA MET A 139 3.60 -0.38 -14.15
C MET A 139 4.89 -0.88 -13.44
N ASP A 140 5.59 -1.86 -14.03
CA ASP A 140 6.86 -2.37 -13.54
C ASP A 140 8.00 -1.36 -13.70
N ASP A 141 8.03 -0.62 -14.80
CA ASP A 141 9.01 0.42 -15.03
C ASP A 141 8.77 1.61 -14.09
N LEU A 142 7.52 2.02 -13.87
CA LEU A 142 7.19 3.03 -12.84
C LEU A 142 7.71 2.63 -11.46
N ALA A 143 7.54 1.36 -11.07
CA ALA A 143 8.06 0.84 -9.80
C ALA A 143 9.60 0.90 -9.74
N LYS A 144 10.31 0.49 -10.80
CA LYS A 144 11.77 0.58 -10.89
C LYS A 144 12.26 2.03 -10.74
N TYR A 145 11.59 2.97 -11.41
CA TYR A 145 11.95 4.38 -11.35
C TYR A 145 11.77 4.98 -9.95
N LEU A 146 10.62 4.77 -9.32
CA LEU A 146 10.34 5.27 -7.97
C LEU A 146 11.30 4.67 -6.93
N SER A 147 11.61 3.37 -7.06
CA SER A 147 12.58 2.70 -6.18
C SER A 147 13.99 3.31 -6.28
N GLY A 148 14.40 3.71 -7.49
CA GLY A 148 15.69 4.37 -7.74
C GLY A 148 15.93 5.63 -6.88
N TYR A 149 14.88 6.39 -6.56
CA TYR A 149 14.97 7.58 -5.72
C TYR A 149 15.28 7.28 -4.26
N GLY A 150 14.93 6.07 -3.79
CA GLY A 150 15.32 5.60 -2.46
C GLY A 150 16.83 5.70 -2.19
N LYS A 151 17.64 5.63 -3.26
CA LYS A 151 19.10 5.73 -3.22
C LYS A 151 19.62 7.14 -2.92
N ARG A 152 18.78 8.18 -2.92
CA ARG A 152 19.15 9.59 -2.65
C ARG A 152 19.06 10.00 -1.19
N GLY A 153 18.90 9.04 -0.28
CA GLY A 153 18.98 9.28 1.17
C GLY A 153 17.64 9.25 1.91
N LYS A 154 16.50 9.25 1.21
CA LYS A 154 15.19 8.96 1.81
C LYS A 154 14.54 7.77 1.09
N ARG A 155 14.20 6.74 1.85
CA ARG A 155 13.54 5.54 1.33
C ARG A 155 12.16 5.89 0.76
N VAL A 156 11.89 5.40 -0.45
CA VAL A 156 10.57 5.42 -1.08
C VAL A 156 9.94 4.05 -0.85
N TYR A 157 8.75 4.03 -0.22
CA TYR A 157 7.98 2.82 -0.05
C TYR A 157 7.07 2.62 -1.26
N LEU A 158 7.15 1.44 -1.88
CA LEU A 158 6.24 1.00 -2.92
C LEU A 158 5.26 -0.01 -2.36
N THR A 159 4.00 0.21 -2.65
CA THR A 159 2.88 -0.60 -2.17
C THR A 159 1.87 -0.79 -3.29
N ALA A 160 1.14 -1.90 -3.27
CA ALA A 160 0.18 -2.25 -4.31
C ALA A 160 -1.11 -2.81 -3.75
N ALA A 161 -2.20 -2.59 -4.49
CA ALA A 161 -3.54 -3.08 -4.20
C ALA A 161 -4.07 -3.94 -5.37
N PRO A 162 -3.48 -5.11 -5.68
CA PRO A 162 -4.01 -5.97 -6.74
C PRO A 162 -5.42 -6.48 -6.39
N HIS A 163 -6.21 -6.83 -7.40
CA HIS A 163 -7.39 -7.67 -7.19
C HIS A 163 -6.97 -9.09 -6.80
N CYS A 164 -7.86 -9.84 -6.15
CA CYS A 164 -7.52 -11.18 -5.69
C CYS A 164 -7.18 -12.22 -6.77
N PRO A 165 -7.69 -12.19 -8.03
CA PRO A 165 -7.28 -13.19 -9.01
C PRO A 165 -5.78 -13.11 -9.33
N SER A 166 -5.01 -14.15 -9.03
CA SER A 166 -3.58 -14.24 -9.33
C SER A 166 -3.31 -14.90 -10.71
N PRO A 167 -2.38 -14.36 -11.52
CA PRO A 167 -1.70 -13.08 -11.34
C PRO A 167 -2.63 -11.90 -11.69
N ASP A 168 -2.50 -10.79 -10.96
CA ASP A 168 -3.25 -9.58 -11.26
C ASP A 168 -2.87 -9.04 -12.66
N ALA A 169 -3.89 -8.74 -13.47
CA ALA A 169 -3.74 -8.35 -14.87
C ALA A 169 -3.02 -7.01 -15.07
N TRP A 170 -3.03 -6.13 -14.07
CA TRP A 170 -2.54 -4.75 -14.17
C TRP A 170 -1.20 -4.55 -13.48
N VAL A 171 -1.06 -5.10 -12.27
CA VAL A 171 0.13 -4.90 -11.42
C VAL A 171 0.95 -6.17 -11.25
N GLY A 172 0.51 -7.33 -11.77
CA GLY A 172 1.23 -8.60 -11.61
C GLY A 172 2.67 -8.56 -12.15
N GLY A 173 2.91 -7.88 -13.28
CA GLY A 173 4.26 -7.66 -13.79
C GLY A 173 5.12 -6.80 -12.86
N ALA A 174 4.54 -5.76 -12.27
CA ALA A 174 5.22 -4.88 -11.33
C ALA A 174 5.58 -5.61 -10.02
N LEU A 175 4.68 -6.44 -9.50
CA LEU A 175 4.91 -7.21 -8.27
C LEU A 175 6.08 -8.18 -8.39
N LYS A 176 6.29 -8.78 -9.58
CA LYS A 176 7.42 -9.68 -9.86
C LYS A 176 8.79 -8.99 -9.81
N THR A 177 8.85 -7.66 -9.81
CA THR A 177 10.12 -6.92 -9.67
C THR A 177 10.73 -7.04 -8.26
N GLY A 178 9.96 -7.45 -7.25
CA GLY A 178 10.42 -7.51 -5.85
C GLY A 178 10.64 -6.14 -5.20
N LEU A 179 10.12 -5.07 -5.82
CA LEU A 179 10.29 -3.70 -5.32
C LEU A 179 9.21 -3.28 -4.32
N PHE A 180 8.11 -4.04 -4.23
CA PHE A 180 6.97 -3.72 -3.38
C PHE A 180 7.16 -4.25 -1.97
N TYR A 181 7.07 -3.35 -0.98
CA TYR A 181 7.22 -3.70 0.43
C TYR A 181 5.92 -4.30 1.00
N TYR A 182 4.80 -3.65 0.71
CA TYR A 182 3.49 -4.01 1.25
C TYR A 182 2.52 -4.23 0.10
N VAL A 183 1.83 -5.36 0.10
CA VAL A 183 0.82 -5.70 -0.91
C VAL A 183 -0.49 -6.01 -0.19
N TRP A 184 -1.52 -5.19 -0.40
CA TRP A 184 -2.84 -5.38 0.19
C TRP A 184 -3.83 -5.87 -0.88
N VAL A 185 -3.91 -7.19 -1.01
CA VAL A 185 -4.72 -7.87 -2.04
C VAL A 185 -6.20 -7.68 -1.76
N GLN A 186 -6.99 -7.25 -2.75
CA GLN A 186 -8.40 -6.93 -2.60
C GLN A 186 -9.28 -8.19 -2.72
N PHE A 187 -9.70 -8.76 -1.59
CA PHE A 187 -10.56 -9.95 -1.50
C PHE A 187 -12.06 -9.60 -1.51
N TYR A 188 -12.45 -8.73 -2.45
CA TYR A 188 -13.82 -8.28 -2.66
C TYR A 188 -14.04 -7.90 -4.12
N ASN A 189 -15.31 -7.78 -4.52
CA ASN A 189 -15.75 -7.53 -5.90
C ASN A 189 -15.23 -8.57 -6.92
N ASN A 190 -14.86 -9.76 -6.45
CA ASN A 190 -14.27 -10.85 -7.23
C ASN A 190 -14.78 -12.19 -6.68
N PRO A 191 -15.97 -12.67 -7.12
CA PRO A 191 -16.58 -13.92 -6.65
C PRO A 191 -15.67 -15.15 -6.62
N PRO A 192 -14.73 -15.34 -7.56
CA PRO A 192 -13.86 -16.52 -7.56
C PRO A 192 -12.92 -16.64 -6.36
N CYS A 193 -12.56 -15.53 -5.73
CA CYS A 193 -11.53 -15.49 -4.69
C CYS A 193 -11.92 -14.70 -3.43
N GLN A 194 -13.10 -14.08 -3.38
CA GLN A 194 -13.60 -13.40 -2.18
C GLN A 194 -14.27 -14.35 -1.18
N TYR A 195 -14.55 -13.85 0.02
CA TYR A 195 -15.40 -14.54 1.00
C TYR A 195 -16.82 -14.77 0.47
N SER A 196 -17.38 -15.94 0.76
CA SER A 196 -18.80 -16.26 0.55
C SER A 196 -19.41 -16.88 1.79
N SER A 197 -20.71 -16.70 2.01
CA SER A 197 -21.41 -17.30 3.15
C SER A 197 -21.46 -18.83 3.10
N SER A 198 -21.27 -19.42 1.91
CA SER A 198 -21.25 -20.87 1.71
C SER A 198 -19.88 -21.49 1.96
N SER A 199 -18.78 -20.75 1.77
CA SER A 199 -17.42 -21.25 1.95
C SER A 199 -16.38 -20.13 2.04
N ILE A 200 -15.37 -20.32 2.89
CA ILE A 200 -14.15 -19.52 2.93
C ILE A 200 -13.04 -20.07 2.02
N GLY A 201 -13.21 -21.29 1.48
CA GLY A 201 -12.15 -22.01 0.75
C GLY A 201 -11.55 -21.25 -0.42
N ASN A 202 -12.37 -20.54 -1.21
CA ASN A 202 -11.91 -19.71 -2.33
C ASN A 202 -10.93 -18.62 -1.89
N LEU A 203 -11.20 -17.96 -0.76
CA LEU A 203 -10.33 -16.94 -0.19
C LEU A 203 -9.05 -17.56 0.36
N GLU A 204 -9.16 -18.66 1.10
CA GLU A 204 -8.01 -19.35 1.68
C GLU A 204 -7.04 -19.87 0.62
N ASP A 205 -7.55 -20.44 -0.46
CA ASP A 205 -6.72 -21.01 -1.53
C ASP A 205 -6.00 -19.90 -2.31
N GLU A 206 -6.69 -18.82 -2.63
CA GLU A 206 -6.06 -17.66 -3.27
C GLU A 206 -5.07 -16.95 -2.34
N TRP A 207 -5.36 -16.86 -1.03
CA TRP A 207 -4.43 -16.32 -0.03
C TRP A 207 -3.13 -17.13 0.06
N LYS A 208 -3.21 -18.46 0.04
CA LYS A 208 -2.03 -19.34 -0.01
C LYS A 208 -1.20 -19.08 -1.27
N GLN A 209 -1.86 -18.84 -2.40
CA GLN A 209 -1.18 -18.51 -3.64
C GLN A 209 -0.43 -17.17 -3.54
N TRP A 210 -1.10 -16.09 -3.12
CA TRP A 210 -0.46 -14.78 -2.96
C TRP A 210 0.70 -14.77 -1.97
N THR A 211 0.58 -15.48 -0.85
CA THR A 211 1.67 -15.54 0.14
C THR A 211 2.88 -16.36 -0.31
N THR A 212 2.75 -17.15 -1.38
CA THR A 212 3.83 -17.98 -1.94
C THR A 212 4.44 -17.37 -3.21
N ASP A 213 3.64 -16.75 -4.07
CA ASP A 213 4.03 -16.41 -5.45
C ASP A 213 4.73 -15.05 -5.59
N ILE A 214 4.56 -14.13 -4.63
CA ILE A 214 5.10 -12.76 -4.76
C ILE A 214 6.27 -12.46 -3.81
N PRO A 215 7.38 -11.87 -4.31
CA PRO A 215 8.52 -11.46 -3.50
C PRO A 215 8.26 -10.12 -2.78
N ALA A 216 7.21 -10.07 -1.95
CA ALA A 216 6.88 -8.90 -1.12
C ALA A 216 7.35 -9.11 0.32
N THR A 217 7.65 -8.02 1.04
CA THR A 217 8.04 -8.11 2.45
C THR A 217 6.87 -8.53 3.34
N LYS A 218 5.66 -7.99 3.07
CA LYS A 218 4.42 -8.37 3.75
C LYS A 218 3.25 -8.34 2.77
N VAL A 219 2.36 -9.32 2.92
CA VAL A 219 1.07 -9.39 2.22
C VAL A 219 -0.03 -9.17 3.25
N PHE A 220 -1.01 -8.34 2.90
CA PHE A 220 -2.17 -7.98 3.73
C PHE A 220 -3.46 -8.44 3.06
N LEU A 221 -4.43 -8.84 3.88
CA LEU A 221 -5.77 -9.20 3.46
C LEU A 221 -6.63 -7.93 3.34
N GLY A 222 -6.86 -7.46 2.11
CA GLY A 222 -7.69 -6.29 1.84
C GLY A 222 -9.18 -6.64 1.86
N LEU A 223 -9.95 -5.98 2.73
CA LEU A 223 -11.37 -6.24 2.96
C LEU A 223 -12.19 -4.94 2.96
N PRO A 224 -13.49 -5.01 2.59
CA PRO A 224 -14.42 -3.92 2.79
C PRO A 224 -14.70 -3.72 4.28
N ALA A 225 -14.66 -2.48 4.76
CA ALA A 225 -14.92 -2.17 6.17
C ALA A 225 -16.42 -2.24 6.53
N ALA A 226 -17.32 -2.18 5.54
CA ALA A 226 -18.76 -2.27 5.74
C ALA A 226 -19.47 -2.86 4.52
N PRO A 227 -20.68 -3.44 4.65
CA PRO A 227 -21.45 -3.95 3.52
C PRO A 227 -21.79 -2.91 2.44
N ALA A 228 -21.72 -1.62 2.75
CA ALA A 228 -21.97 -0.54 1.78
C ALA A 228 -20.72 -0.12 0.98
N SER A 229 -19.52 -0.61 1.32
CA SER A 229 -18.25 -0.16 0.73
C SER A 229 -17.81 -0.94 -0.52
N PHE A 230 -18.72 -1.68 -1.18
CA PHE A 230 -18.43 -2.49 -2.38
C PHE A 230 -18.42 -1.69 -3.70
N ARG A 231 -18.37 -0.36 -3.68
CA ARG A 231 -18.50 0.46 -4.90
C ARG A 231 -17.15 0.81 -5.52
#